data_AF-A0A3A8P514-F1
#
_entry.id   AF-A0A3A8P514-F1
#
_cell.length_a   1.000
_cell.length_b   1.000
_cell.length_c   1.000
_cell.angle_alpha   90.00
_cell.angle_beta   90.00
_cell.angle_gamma   90.00
#
_symmetry.space_group_name_H-M   'P 1'
#
loop_
_entity.id
_entity.type
_entity.pdbx_description
1 polymer ?
#
loop_
_entity_poly.entity_id
_entity_poly.type
_entity_poly.pdbx_seq_one_letter_code
_entity_poly.pdbx_strand_id
1 'polypeptide(L)'
;METPLVPRATVTGLFARHTASRWRLLTLLSLVLLALVPLSGVTPHGTLQPGYTDHVRHPYVVWVGLHRGIEALYTASLGELREGIAYRQSLEQWLDVPYVYPPGTLVLFLPLALVGQWVPLSPQAFAQVCLLYLLVFAHGALYAVLRLLDGLPAGGRWAVGGLCWLVLMRLALNGQYDGAWLVCGVLALGALAKERPVTALRWVALAALLHYRAFVLAAVGVVALAQVVRGKPVREWPWATLLGVAAVGVVCVRTFLWMAPLAAQTDAATPSILGEPGTVAVVLGLSVAVFALAGRGADGLVAASVGLGTVLAFIDTRHWWHASALLLVPLAVGVTRPARWPTAVRLGLVVWAAVLEMAVWHGSPLWLFRDLNRFLRMV
;
A
#
# COMPACT_ATOMS: atom_id res chain seq x y z
N MET A 1 -8.82 17.52 -38.04
CA MET A 1 -7.54 16.80 -38.18
C MET A 1 -7.59 15.59 -37.28
N GLU A 2 -7.97 14.45 -37.83
CA GLU A 2 -7.98 13.16 -37.14
C GLU A 2 -6.54 12.67 -37.04
N THR A 3 -6.01 12.56 -35.81
CA THR A 3 -4.73 11.91 -35.57
C THR A 3 -4.88 10.42 -35.89
N PRO A 4 -4.03 9.84 -36.75
CA PRO A 4 -4.12 8.43 -37.08
C PRO A 4 -3.93 7.60 -35.81
N LEU A 5 -4.88 6.69 -35.56
CA LEU A 5 -4.80 5.66 -34.53
C LEU A 5 -3.61 4.75 -34.86
N VAL A 6 -2.47 4.98 -34.23
CA VAL A 6 -1.33 4.06 -34.29
C VAL A 6 -1.81 2.72 -33.72
N PRO A 7 -1.78 1.61 -34.49
CA PRO A 7 -2.17 0.31 -33.99
C PRO A 7 -1.30 -0.05 -32.80
N ARG A 8 -1.90 -0.25 -31.62
CA ARG A 8 -1.19 -0.85 -30.48
C ARG A 8 -0.74 -2.23 -30.92
N ALA A 9 0.56 -2.41 -31.13
CA ALA A 9 1.14 -3.70 -31.46
C ALA A 9 0.73 -4.72 -30.40
N THR A 10 -0.19 -5.61 -30.77
CA THR A 10 -0.59 -6.77 -29.98
C THR A 10 0.56 -7.77 -29.99
N VAL A 11 1.53 -7.57 -29.09
CA VAL A 11 2.55 -8.58 -28.78
C VAL A 11 1.82 -9.78 -28.17
N THR A 12 1.40 -10.71 -29.03
CA THR A 12 0.58 -11.87 -28.66
C THR A 12 1.35 -13.16 -28.95
N GLY A 13 1.21 -14.12 -28.04
CA GLY A 13 1.60 -15.52 -28.28
C GLY A 13 2.74 -16.02 -27.39
N LEU A 14 3.99 -15.94 -27.89
CA LEU A 14 5.12 -16.67 -27.30
C LEU A 14 5.89 -15.85 -26.23
N PHE A 15 6.32 -14.63 -26.56
CA PHE A 15 7.15 -13.82 -25.65
C PHE A 15 6.41 -13.43 -24.37
N ALA A 16 5.09 -13.17 -24.45
CA ALA A 16 4.26 -12.84 -23.30
C ALA A 16 4.10 -14.01 -22.30
N ARG A 17 4.20 -15.26 -22.75
CA ARG A 17 4.17 -16.45 -21.88
C ARG A 17 5.49 -16.63 -21.12
N HIS A 18 6.62 -16.37 -21.78
CA HIS A 18 7.95 -16.48 -21.15
C HIS A 18 8.23 -15.39 -20.11
N THR A 19 7.70 -14.17 -20.27
CA THR A 19 7.89 -13.14 -19.24
C THR A 19 7.06 -13.44 -17.99
N ALA A 20 5.83 -13.95 -18.15
CA ALA A 20 4.98 -14.33 -17.02
C ALA A 20 5.60 -15.45 -16.16
N SER A 21 6.22 -16.46 -16.78
CA SER A 21 6.91 -17.53 -16.05
C SER A 21 8.17 -17.02 -15.32
N ARG A 22 8.94 -16.13 -15.96
CA ARG A 22 10.12 -15.48 -15.34
C ARG A 22 9.74 -14.69 -14.08
N TRP A 23 8.70 -13.87 -14.14
CA TRP A 23 8.29 -13.09 -12.97
C TRP A 23 7.78 -13.96 -11.84
N ARG A 24 6.99 -15.00 -12.15
CA ARG A 24 6.55 -15.97 -11.14
C ARG A 24 7.75 -16.60 -10.44
N LEU A 25 8.73 -17.09 -11.22
CA LEU A 25 9.93 -17.70 -10.67
C LEU A 25 10.70 -16.71 -9.77
N LEU A 26 10.96 -15.49 -10.24
CA LEU A 26 11.70 -14.49 -9.46
C LEU A 26 10.97 -14.11 -8.16
N THR A 27 9.64 -13.93 -8.20
CA THR A 27 8.87 -13.63 -6.99
C THR A 27 8.81 -14.82 -6.04
N LEU A 28 8.75 -16.06 -6.54
CA LEU A 28 8.77 -17.26 -5.71
C LEU A 28 10.14 -17.47 -5.07
N LEU A 29 11.22 -17.27 -5.83
CA LEU A 29 12.59 -17.35 -5.29
C LEU A 29 12.80 -16.27 -4.21
N SER A 30 12.38 -15.03 -4.45
CA SER A 30 12.41 -13.97 -3.44
C SER A 30 11.61 -14.36 -2.19
N LEU A 31 10.41 -14.93 -2.36
CA LEU A 31 9.58 -15.36 -1.23
C LEU A 31 10.26 -16.46 -0.43
N VAL A 32 10.76 -17.51 -1.08
CA VAL A 32 11.44 -18.63 -0.41
C VAL A 32 12.66 -18.15 0.34
N LEU A 33 13.49 -17.31 -0.28
CA LEU A 33 14.70 -16.77 0.36
C LEU A 33 14.36 -15.88 1.57
N LEU A 34 13.38 -15.00 1.44
CA LEU A 34 13.02 -14.07 2.52
C LEU A 34 12.15 -14.73 3.61
N ALA A 35 11.47 -15.84 3.32
CA ALA A 35 10.78 -16.64 4.33
C ALA A 35 11.76 -17.25 5.35
N LEU A 36 13.04 -17.39 5.02
CA LEU A 36 14.08 -17.82 5.96
C LEU A 36 14.25 -16.84 7.13
N VAL A 37 13.89 -15.56 6.96
CA VAL A 37 13.98 -14.55 8.02
C VAL A 37 13.05 -14.88 9.20
N PRO A 38 11.72 -14.95 9.05
CA PRO A 38 10.85 -15.37 10.15
C PRO A 38 11.17 -16.78 10.65
N LEU A 39 11.50 -17.70 9.73
CA LEU A 39 11.74 -19.10 10.09
C LEU A 39 13.04 -19.34 10.87
N SER A 40 13.99 -18.40 10.89
CA SER A 40 15.21 -18.55 11.70
C SER A 40 14.93 -18.51 13.20
N GLY A 41 13.83 -17.86 13.62
CA GLY A 41 13.50 -17.67 15.04
C GLY A 41 14.46 -16.76 15.80
N VAL A 42 15.35 -16.05 15.12
CA VAL A 42 16.37 -15.20 15.75
C VAL A 42 15.75 -14.02 16.52
N THR A 43 14.65 -13.46 16.03
CA THR A 43 13.90 -12.42 16.74
C THR A 43 12.61 -13.00 17.34
N PRO A 44 12.13 -12.49 18.50
CA PRO A 44 10.93 -13.01 19.16
C PRO A 44 9.66 -12.99 18.30
N HIS A 45 9.60 -12.07 17.33
CA HIS A 45 8.46 -11.90 16.43
C HIS A 45 8.78 -12.27 14.97
N GLY A 46 9.94 -12.87 14.69
CA GLY A 46 10.36 -13.23 13.33
C GLY A 46 10.67 -12.06 12.39
N THR A 47 10.63 -10.82 12.87
CA THR A 47 10.90 -9.60 12.11
C THR A 47 12.40 -9.34 11.93
N LEU A 48 12.77 -8.45 11.00
CA LEU A 48 14.19 -8.03 10.82
C LEU A 48 14.75 -7.29 12.03
N GLN A 49 13.91 -6.52 12.73
CA GLN A 49 14.29 -5.78 13.93
C GLN A 49 13.37 -6.14 15.10
N PRO A 50 13.89 -6.20 16.32
CA PRO A 50 13.05 -6.34 17.50
C PRO A 50 12.14 -5.11 17.68
N GLY A 51 10.94 -5.32 18.22
CA GLY A 51 10.00 -4.25 18.56
C GLY A 51 8.87 -4.01 17.55
N TYR A 52 8.95 -4.55 16.34
CA TYR A 52 7.82 -4.49 15.40
C TYR A 52 6.78 -5.56 15.71
N THR A 53 5.54 -5.13 15.99
CA THR A 53 4.46 -6.02 16.43
C THR A 53 3.15 -5.87 15.67
N ASP A 54 3.09 -5.07 14.61
CA ASP A 54 1.83 -4.83 13.88
C ASP A 54 1.17 -6.11 13.34
N HIS A 55 1.97 -7.01 12.75
CA HIS A 55 1.51 -8.31 12.25
C HIS A 55 0.84 -9.22 13.29
N VAL A 56 1.21 -9.12 14.57
CA VAL A 56 0.54 -9.84 15.69
C VAL A 56 -0.53 -8.99 16.37
N ARG A 57 -0.41 -7.66 16.33
CA ARG A 57 -1.40 -6.71 16.84
C ARG A 57 -2.71 -6.80 16.06
N HIS A 58 -2.67 -6.86 14.73
CA HIS A 58 -3.89 -6.87 13.93
C HIS A 58 -4.83 -8.03 14.27
N PRO A 59 -4.40 -9.30 14.31
CA PRO A 59 -5.24 -10.41 14.78
C PRO A 59 -5.86 -10.18 16.16
N TYR A 60 -5.09 -9.63 17.10
CA TYR A 60 -5.59 -9.33 18.44
C TYR A 60 -6.67 -8.25 18.42
N VAL A 61 -6.48 -7.17 17.67
CA VAL A 61 -7.50 -6.13 17.47
C VAL A 61 -8.77 -6.70 16.84
N VAL A 62 -8.64 -7.61 15.87
CA VAL A 62 -9.82 -8.29 15.30
C VAL A 62 -10.56 -9.08 16.37
N TRP A 63 -9.84 -9.84 17.20
CA TRP A 63 -10.45 -10.61 18.29
C TRP A 63 -11.21 -9.72 19.27
N VAL A 64 -10.61 -8.61 19.71
CA VAL A 64 -11.27 -7.62 20.58
C VAL A 64 -12.51 -7.05 19.89
N GLY A 65 -12.43 -6.73 18.59
CA GLY A 65 -13.55 -6.24 17.80
C GLY A 65 -14.72 -7.21 17.70
N LEU A 66 -14.45 -8.52 17.62
CA LEU A 66 -15.49 -9.54 17.62
C LEU A 66 -16.27 -9.59 18.96
N HIS A 67 -15.65 -9.16 20.07
CA HIS A 67 -16.27 -9.21 21.40
C HIS A 67 -16.92 -7.87 21.80
N ARG A 68 -16.32 -6.74 21.41
CA ARG A 68 -16.81 -5.40 21.77
C ARG A 68 -17.63 -4.73 20.68
N GLY A 69 -17.57 -5.23 19.45
CA GLY A 69 -18.18 -4.62 18.27
C GLY A 69 -17.24 -3.67 17.52
N ILE A 70 -17.54 -3.45 16.25
CA ILE A 70 -16.69 -2.67 15.33
C ILE A 70 -16.65 -1.19 15.72
N GLU A 71 -17.78 -0.59 16.12
CA GLU A 71 -17.81 0.83 16.51
C GLU A 71 -16.94 1.12 17.73
N ALA A 72 -16.92 0.20 18.70
CA ALA A 72 -16.09 0.33 19.90
C ALA A 72 -14.59 0.41 19.56
N LEU A 73 -14.12 -0.37 18.58
CA LEU A 73 -12.71 -0.33 18.13
C LEU A 73 -12.25 1.05 17.65
N TYR A 74 -13.16 1.85 17.10
CA TYR A 74 -12.85 3.19 16.59
C TYR A 74 -13.05 4.29 17.62
N THR A 75 -13.74 4.02 18.73
CA THR A 75 -14.15 5.06 19.69
C THR A 75 -13.45 4.95 21.04
N ALA A 76 -12.73 3.86 21.30
CA ALA A 76 -11.97 3.64 22.54
C ALA A 76 -10.57 3.07 22.25
N SER A 77 -9.68 3.16 23.25
CA SER A 77 -8.32 2.61 23.16
C SER A 77 -8.33 1.08 23.23
N LEU A 78 -7.31 0.43 22.70
CA LEU A 78 -7.20 -1.04 22.79
C LEU A 78 -7.07 -1.50 24.25
N GLY A 79 -6.42 -0.69 25.09
CA GLY A 79 -6.25 -0.95 26.53
C GLY A 79 -7.58 -1.05 27.28
N GLU A 80 -8.51 -0.14 27.01
CA GLU A 80 -9.86 -0.16 27.58
C GLU A 80 -10.67 -1.36 27.05
N LEU A 81 -10.64 -1.57 25.74
CA LEU A 81 -11.49 -2.58 25.10
C LEU A 81 -11.10 -4.02 25.45
N ARG A 82 -9.81 -4.28 25.71
CA ARG A 82 -9.30 -5.63 25.97
C ARG A 82 -9.65 -6.17 27.36
N GLU A 83 -10.07 -5.33 28.28
CA GLU A 83 -10.35 -5.77 29.66
C GLU A 83 -11.34 -6.94 29.69
N GLY A 84 -11.02 -8.00 30.41
CA GLY A 84 -11.85 -9.22 30.50
C GLY A 84 -11.91 -10.07 29.23
N ILE A 85 -11.19 -9.73 28.15
CA ILE A 85 -11.14 -10.53 26.93
C ILE A 85 -9.91 -11.42 26.94
N ALA A 86 -10.13 -12.73 27.01
CA ALA A 86 -9.05 -13.70 26.85
C ALA A 86 -8.71 -13.89 25.36
N TYR A 87 -7.44 -13.71 25.02
CA TYR A 87 -6.86 -14.08 23.72
C TYR A 87 -5.50 -14.73 23.94
N ARG A 88 -5.28 -15.93 23.39
CA ARG A 88 -4.04 -16.70 23.64
C ARG A 88 -2.77 -15.98 23.19
N GLN A 89 -2.89 -15.11 22.19
CA GLN A 89 -1.78 -14.36 21.59
C GLN A 89 -1.91 -12.86 21.88
N SER A 90 -2.36 -12.51 23.10
CA SER A 90 -2.56 -11.12 23.51
C SER A 90 -1.26 -10.30 23.47
N LEU A 91 -1.40 -9.02 23.16
CA LEU A 91 -0.30 -8.06 23.16
C LEU A 91 -0.46 -7.02 24.28
N GLU A 92 0.65 -6.61 24.88
CA GLU A 92 0.69 -5.54 25.90
C GLU A 92 1.22 -4.20 25.37
N GLN A 93 1.59 -4.14 24.10
CA GLN A 93 2.06 -2.92 23.45
C GLN A 93 0.90 -2.21 22.73
N TRP A 94 1.08 -0.92 22.44
CA TRP A 94 0.15 -0.11 21.62
C TRP A 94 -1.28 -0.03 22.18
N LEU A 95 -1.44 -0.12 23.51
CA LEU A 95 -2.74 -0.14 24.16
C LEU A 95 -3.46 1.20 24.04
N ASP A 96 -2.70 2.29 24.04
CA ASP A 96 -3.24 3.65 23.95
C ASP A 96 -3.52 4.08 22.50
N VAL A 97 -3.11 3.27 21.51
CA VAL A 97 -3.25 3.64 20.09
C VAL A 97 -4.59 3.16 19.54
N PRO A 98 -5.43 4.06 18.99
CA PRO A 98 -6.70 3.69 18.39
C PRO A 98 -6.53 2.75 17.20
N TYR A 99 -7.60 2.07 16.84
CA TYR A 99 -7.66 1.39 15.55
C TYR A 99 -7.84 2.43 14.43
N VAL A 100 -6.83 2.57 13.57
CA VAL A 100 -6.78 3.63 12.54
C VAL A 100 -7.06 3.13 11.12
N TYR A 101 -7.37 1.85 10.96
CA TYR A 101 -7.50 1.25 9.63
C TYR A 101 -8.96 1.08 9.22
N PRO A 102 -9.28 1.15 7.92
CA PRO A 102 -10.63 0.87 7.47
C PRO A 102 -11.01 -0.60 7.72
N PRO A 103 -12.31 -0.92 7.80
CA PRO A 103 -12.77 -2.18 8.38
C PRO A 103 -12.46 -3.43 7.55
N GLY A 104 -12.07 -3.27 6.27
CA GLY A 104 -11.62 -4.41 5.46
C GLY A 104 -10.35 -5.06 6.02
N THR A 105 -9.53 -4.33 6.77
CA THR A 105 -8.37 -4.91 7.47
C THR A 105 -8.79 -5.87 8.58
N LEU A 106 -9.95 -5.67 9.22
CA LEU A 106 -10.49 -6.64 10.18
C LEU A 106 -10.82 -7.97 9.47
N VAL A 107 -11.38 -7.90 8.27
CA VAL A 107 -11.67 -9.09 7.45
C VAL A 107 -10.37 -9.77 7.00
N LEU A 108 -9.38 -8.98 6.58
CA LEU A 108 -8.06 -9.48 6.15
C LEU A 108 -7.35 -10.28 7.26
N PHE A 109 -7.47 -9.85 8.51
CA PHE A 109 -6.79 -10.46 9.65
C PHE A 109 -7.66 -11.44 10.46
N LEU A 110 -8.95 -11.57 10.13
CA LEU A 110 -9.84 -12.52 10.78
C LEU A 110 -9.27 -13.95 10.78
N PRO A 111 -8.76 -14.52 9.66
CA PRO A 111 -8.20 -15.87 9.68
C PRO A 111 -7.07 -16.04 10.71
N LEU A 112 -6.20 -15.04 10.85
CA LEU A 112 -5.11 -15.07 11.82
C LEU A 112 -5.60 -14.92 13.27
N ALA A 113 -6.66 -14.15 13.50
CA ALA A 113 -7.29 -14.05 14.82
C ALA A 113 -7.85 -15.41 15.27
N LEU A 114 -8.52 -16.11 14.35
CA LEU A 114 -9.05 -17.46 14.59
C LEU A 114 -7.91 -18.46 14.86
N VAL A 115 -6.85 -18.44 14.04
CA VAL A 115 -5.67 -19.29 14.23
C VAL A 115 -5.02 -19.02 15.59
N GLY A 116 -4.81 -17.75 15.94
CA GLY A 116 -4.18 -17.36 17.20
C GLY A 116 -4.97 -17.78 18.43
N GLN A 117 -6.30 -17.78 18.36
CA GLN A 117 -7.13 -18.23 19.47
C GLN A 117 -7.17 -19.75 19.62
N TRP A 118 -7.36 -20.50 18.52
CA TRP A 118 -7.71 -21.92 18.63
C TRP A 118 -6.55 -22.89 18.41
N VAL A 119 -5.55 -22.51 17.61
CA VAL A 119 -4.38 -23.38 17.38
C VAL A 119 -3.39 -23.18 18.54
N PRO A 120 -2.91 -24.24 19.20
CA PRO A 120 -1.98 -24.13 20.34
C PRO A 120 -0.55 -23.84 19.87
N LEU A 121 -0.36 -22.68 19.24
CA LEU A 121 0.95 -22.17 18.82
C LEU A 121 1.64 -21.44 19.98
N SER A 122 2.97 -21.58 20.07
CA SER A 122 3.75 -20.66 20.89
C SER A 122 3.64 -19.23 20.34
N PRO A 123 3.84 -18.18 21.17
CA PRO A 123 3.82 -16.79 20.70
C PRO A 123 4.77 -16.53 19.53
N GLN A 124 5.95 -17.14 19.55
CA GLN A 124 6.92 -17.05 18.46
C GLN A 124 6.41 -17.70 17.17
N ALA A 125 5.89 -18.93 17.25
CA ALA A 125 5.35 -19.63 16.08
C ALA A 125 4.17 -18.86 15.46
N PHE A 126 3.30 -18.28 16.30
CA PHE A 126 2.20 -17.44 15.83
C PHE A 126 2.69 -16.19 15.10
N ALA A 127 3.69 -15.49 15.66
CA ALA A 127 4.30 -14.32 15.02
C ALA A 127 4.91 -14.67 13.66
N GLN A 128 5.63 -15.79 13.56
CA GLN A 128 6.20 -16.29 12.31
C GLN A 128 5.13 -16.55 11.25
N VAL A 129 4.02 -17.22 11.62
CA VAL A 129 2.89 -17.46 10.72
C VAL A 129 2.27 -16.14 10.23
N CYS A 130 2.08 -15.18 11.14
CA CYS A 130 1.59 -13.86 10.79
C CYS A 130 2.52 -13.14 9.81
N LEU A 131 3.85 -13.22 10.01
CA LEU A 131 4.81 -12.58 9.12
C LEU A 131 4.87 -13.24 7.73
N LEU A 132 4.83 -14.58 7.68
CA LEU A 132 4.75 -15.33 6.43
C LEU A 132 3.49 -14.96 5.63
N TYR A 133 2.35 -14.79 6.31
CA TYR A 133 1.11 -14.32 5.71
C TYR A 133 1.28 -12.94 5.05
N LEU A 134 1.96 -11.99 5.71
CA LEU A 134 2.24 -10.67 5.14
C LEU A 134 3.23 -10.72 3.98
N LEU A 135 4.24 -11.59 4.05
CA LEU A 135 5.18 -11.81 2.95
C LEU A 135 4.47 -12.30 1.68
N VAL A 136 3.43 -13.13 1.81
CA VAL A 136 2.63 -13.57 0.66
C VAL A 136 1.96 -12.38 -0.03
N PHE A 137 1.36 -11.45 0.71
CA PHE A 137 0.77 -10.25 0.10
C PHE A 137 1.81 -9.34 -0.56
N ALA A 138 2.96 -9.14 0.09
CA ALA A 138 4.03 -8.32 -0.47
C ALA A 138 4.58 -8.90 -1.79
N HIS A 139 4.73 -10.22 -1.88
CA HIS A 139 5.15 -10.89 -3.10
C HIS A 139 4.03 -10.94 -4.15
N GLY A 140 2.77 -11.05 -3.75
CA GLY A 140 1.61 -10.89 -4.64
C GLY A 140 1.56 -9.49 -5.26
N ALA A 141 1.79 -8.45 -4.46
CA ALA A 141 1.92 -7.08 -4.93
C ALA A 141 3.09 -6.91 -5.89
N LEU A 142 4.28 -7.41 -5.53
CA LEU A 142 5.46 -7.37 -6.38
C LEU A 142 5.22 -8.07 -7.72
N TYR A 143 4.59 -9.25 -7.72
CA TYR A 143 4.24 -9.95 -8.95
C TYR A 143 3.32 -9.10 -9.84
N ALA A 144 2.29 -8.49 -9.24
CA ALA A 144 1.40 -7.58 -9.96
C ALA A 144 2.15 -6.36 -10.51
N VAL A 145 3.09 -5.79 -9.76
CA VAL A 145 3.94 -4.67 -10.18
C VAL A 145 4.76 -5.04 -11.41
N LEU A 146 5.47 -6.17 -11.36
CA LEU A 146 6.32 -6.62 -12.46
C LEU A 146 5.48 -6.91 -13.72
N ARG A 147 4.30 -7.52 -13.55
CA ARG A 147 3.35 -7.77 -14.64
C ARG A 147 2.76 -6.49 -15.24
N LEU A 148 2.51 -5.47 -14.42
CA LEU A 148 2.07 -4.16 -14.89
C LEU A 148 3.19 -3.47 -15.69
N LEU A 149 4.39 -3.39 -15.13
CA LEU A 149 5.56 -2.76 -15.76
C LEU A 149 5.94 -3.39 -17.10
N ASP A 150 5.75 -4.70 -17.25
CA ASP A 150 5.91 -5.41 -18.51
C ASP A 150 4.98 -4.92 -19.63
N GLY A 151 3.76 -4.52 -19.26
CA GLY A 151 2.73 -4.04 -20.19
C GLY A 151 2.77 -2.54 -20.45
N LEU A 152 3.63 -1.79 -19.75
CA LEU A 152 3.77 -0.35 -19.87
C LEU A 152 4.97 0.03 -20.77
N PRO A 153 5.03 1.28 -21.29
CA PRO A 153 6.15 1.73 -22.12
C PRO A 153 7.51 1.48 -21.46
N ALA A 154 8.53 1.14 -22.25
CA ALA A 154 9.90 0.98 -21.76
C ALA A 154 10.47 2.29 -21.18
N GLY A 155 11.50 2.19 -20.35
CA GLY A 155 12.21 3.34 -19.76
C GLY A 155 12.00 3.48 -18.25
N GLY A 156 13.03 3.28 -17.44
CA GLY A 156 12.98 3.42 -15.97
C GLY A 156 12.21 2.32 -15.21
N ARG A 157 11.58 1.35 -15.90
CA ARG A 157 10.77 0.27 -15.27
C ARG A 157 11.55 -0.53 -14.21
N TRP A 158 12.83 -0.78 -14.43
CA TRP A 158 13.67 -1.53 -13.50
C TRP A 158 13.93 -0.77 -12.20
N ALA A 159 14.10 0.55 -12.27
CA ALA A 159 14.22 1.40 -11.09
C ALA A 159 12.94 1.39 -10.26
N VAL A 160 11.77 1.47 -10.92
CA VAL A 160 10.47 1.38 -10.25
C VAL A 160 10.26 0.00 -9.61
N GLY A 161 10.54 -1.08 -10.35
CA GLY A 161 10.45 -2.45 -9.84
C GLY A 161 11.40 -2.69 -8.66
N GLY A 162 12.64 -2.21 -8.75
CA GLY A 162 13.62 -2.26 -7.68
C GLY A 162 13.19 -1.50 -6.43
N LEU A 163 12.69 -0.27 -6.58
CA LEU A 163 12.12 0.51 -5.48
C LEU A 163 10.94 -0.23 -4.82
N CYS A 164 10.02 -0.76 -5.62
CA CYS A 164 8.88 -1.54 -5.09
C CYS A 164 9.35 -2.77 -4.32
N TRP A 165 10.33 -3.52 -4.83
CA TRP A 165 10.90 -4.66 -4.12
C TRP A 165 11.52 -4.23 -2.79
N LEU A 166 12.40 -3.23 -2.79
CA LEU A 166 13.07 -2.74 -1.58
C LEU A 166 12.07 -2.36 -0.48
N VAL A 167 11.08 -1.53 -0.85
CA VAL A 167 10.09 -1.01 0.11
C VAL A 167 9.14 -2.13 0.57
N LEU A 168 8.55 -2.91 -0.35
CA LEU A 168 7.59 -3.97 0.02
C LEU A 168 8.22 -5.03 0.91
N MET A 169 9.46 -5.46 0.61
CA MET A 169 10.13 -6.49 1.39
C MET A 169 10.48 -5.98 2.78
N ARG A 170 10.99 -4.75 2.88
CA ARG A 170 11.29 -4.12 4.17
C ARG A 170 10.04 -3.97 5.04
N LEU A 171 8.92 -3.56 4.45
CA LEU A 171 7.65 -3.42 5.15
C LEU A 171 7.16 -4.77 5.68
N ALA A 172 7.05 -5.77 4.81
CA ALA A 172 6.54 -7.08 5.18
C ALA A 172 7.42 -7.75 6.26
N LEU A 173 8.75 -7.68 6.11
CA LEU A 173 9.69 -8.25 7.07
C LEU A 173 9.78 -7.48 8.41
N ASN A 174 9.18 -6.29 8.49
CA ASN A 174 8.96 -5.56 9.74
C ASN A 174 7.49 -5.59 10.16
N GLY A 175 6.71 -6.56 9.69
CA GLY A 175 5.35 -6.80 10.17
C GLY A 175 4.27 -5.86 9.61
N GLN A 176 4.58 -5.09 8.57
CA GLN A 176 3.62 -4.19 7.92
C GLN A 176 2.87 -4.90 6.79
N TYR A 177 1.55 -4.68 6.70
CA TYR A 177 0.69 -5.38 5.75
C TYR A 177 0.44 -4.62 4.45
N ASP A 178 1.19 -3.55 4.19
CA ASP A 178 1.01 -2.64 3.04
C ASP A 178 0.90 -3.34 1.68
N GLY A 179 1.53 -4.50 1.52
CA GLY A 179 1.39 -5.33 0.31
C GLY A 179 -0.06 -5.65 -0.06
N ALA A 180 -0.95 -5.84 0.92
CA ALA A 180 -2.33 -6.24 0.69
C ALA A 180 -3.18 -5.15 0.01
N TRP A 181 -2.99 -3.89 0.39
CA TRP A 181 -3.72 -2.80 -0.27
C TRP A 181 -3.00 -2.33 -1.55
N LEU A 182 -1.66 -2.40 -1.57
CA LEU A 182 -0.87 -2.05 -2.75
C LEU A 182 -1.15 -2.97 -3.93
N VAL A 183 -1.31 -4.29 -3.72
CA VAL A 183 -1.71 -5.19 -4.81
C VAL A 183 -3.04 -4.76 -5.44
N CYS A 184 -4.01 -4.31 -4.64
CA CYS A 184 -5.26 -3.77 -5.14
C CYS A 184 -5.03 -2.50 -5.97
N GLY A 185 -4.19 -1.57 -5.50
CA GLY A 185 -3.83 -0.37 -6.26
C GLY A 185 -3.17 -0.67 -7.61
N VAL A 186 -2.26 -1.64 -7.66
CA VAL A 186 -1.60 -2.08 -8.89
C VAL A 186 -2.58 -2.75 -9.85
N LEU A 187 -3.50 -3.57 -9.32
CA LEU A 187 -4.57 -4.19 -10.12
C LEU A 187 -5.56 -3.14 -10.66
N ALA A 188 -5.83 -2.06 -9.91
CA ALA A 188 -6.62 -0.94 -10.39
C ALA A 188 -5.96 -0.23 -11.58
N LEU A 189 -4.67 0.08 -11.47
CA LEU A 189 -3.87 0.65 -12.56
C LEU A 189 -3.83 -0.30 -13.77
N GLY A 190 -3.61 -1.59 -13.55
CA GLY A 190 -3.62 -2.59 -14.61
C GLY A 190 -4.98 -2.79 -15.28
N ALA A 191 -6.07 -2.63 -14.56
CA ALA A 191 -7.43 -2.64 -15.11
C ALA A 191 -7.68 -1.39 -15.98
N LEU A 192 -7.25 -0.20 -15.53
CA LEU A 192 -7.31 1.03 -16.31
C LEU A 192 -6.47 0.96 -17.58
N ALA A 193 -5.25 0.43 -17.50
CA ALA A 193 -4.38 0.23 -18.67
C ALA A 193 -5.01 -0.69 -19.73
N LYS A 194 -5.91 -1.58 -19.31
CA LYS A 194 -6.68 -2.50 -20.17
C LYS A 194 -8.08 -1.97 -20.53
N GLU A 195 -8.36 -0.70 -20.23
CA GLU A 195 -9.64 -0.05 -20.52
C GLU A 195 -10.83 -0.77 -19.84
N ARG A 196 -10.61 -1.27 -18.62
CA ARG A 196 -11.62 -1.93 -17.77
C ARG A 196 -11.96 -1.06 -16.56
N PRO A 197 -12.56 0.13 -16.73
CA PRO A 197 -12.70 1.12 -15.66
C PRO A 197 -13.62 0.65 -14.53
N VAL A 198 -14.64 -0.17 -14.82
CA VAL A 198 -15.51 -0.79 -13.79
C VAL A 198 -14.70 -1.69 -12.86
N THR A 199 -13.77 -2.47 -13.42
CA THR A 199 -12.88 -3.33 -12.63
C THR A 199 -11.89 -2.49 -11.82
N ALA A 200 -11.37 -1.40 -12.40
CA ALA A 200 -10.49 -0.48 -11.68
C ALA A 200 -11.19 0.14 -10.46
N LEU A 201 -12.43 0.60 -10.60
CA LEU A 201 -13.23 1.13 -9.48
C LEU A 201 -13.39 0.12 -8.33
N ARG A 202 -13.63 -1.16 -8.65
CA ARG A 202 -13.73 -2.23 -7.63
C ARG A 202 -12.42 -2.40 -6.87
N TRP A 203 -11.29 -2.37 -7.56
CA TRP A 203 -9.97 -2.47 -6.92
C TRP A 203 -9.62 -1.22 -6.10
N VAL A 204 -10.01 -0.02 -6.55
CA VAL A 204 -9.86 1.21 -5.76
C VAL A 204 -10.69 1.13 -4.47
N ALA A 205 -11.94 0.69 -4.56
CA ALA A 205 -12.80 0.50 -3.39
C ALA A 205 -12.21 -0.55 -2.43
N LEU A 206 -11.72 -1.68 -2.94
CA LEU A 206 -11.08 -2.68 -2.09
C LEU A 206 -9.81 -2.15 -1.44
N ALA A 207 -8.97 -1.41 -2.15
CA ALA A 207 -7.78 -0.77 -1.56
C ALA A 207 -8.18 0.21 -0.44
N ALA A 208 -9.24 1.01 -0.64
CA ALA A 208 -9.77 1.94 0.36
C ALA A 208 -10.36 1.26 1.59
N LEU A 209 -10.91 0.04 1.46
CA LEU A 209 -11.34 -0.79 2.59
C LEU A 209 -10.17 -1.38 3.39
N LEU A 210 -8.97 -1.45 2.80
CA LEU A 210 -7.80 -2.03 3.45
C LEU A 210 -6.91 -0.96 4.08
N HIS A 211 -6.83 0.24 3.50
CA HIS A 211 -5.88 1.23 4.01
C HIS A 211 -6.31 2.67 3.69
N TYR A 212 -6.22 3.57 4.66
CA TYR A 212 -6.57 4.98 4.49
C TYR A 212 -5.66 5.68 3.46
N ARG A 213 -4.37 5.32 3.42
CA ARG A 213 -3.39 5.77 2.40
C ARG A 213 -3.76 5.41 0.96
N ALA A 214 -4.73 4.52 0.74
CA ALA A 214 -5.30 4.31 -0.59
C ALA A 214 -5.94 5.58 -1.17
N PHE A 215 -6.07 6.66 -0.38
CA PHE A 215 -6.34 8.02 -0.87
C PHE A 215 -5.47 8.44 -2.07
N VAL A 216 -4.22 7.98 -2.19
CA VAL A 216 -3.38 8.25 -3.38
C VAL A 216 -4.00 7.76 -4.70
N LEU A 217 -4.91 6.78 -4.63
CA LEU A 217 -5.67 6.25 -5.75
C LEU A 217 -6.92 7.08 -6.08
N ALA A 218 -7.21 8.19 -5.39
CA ALA A 218 -8.38 9.01 -5.70
C ALA A 218 -8.37 9.49 -7.16
N ALA A 219 -7.21 9.91 -7.69
CA ALA A 219 -7.07 10.28 -9.10
C ALA A 219 -7.38 9.09 -10.05
N VAL A 220 -6.96 7.88 -9.69
CA VAL A 220 -7.25 6.64 -10.42
C VAL A 220 -8.76 6.38 -10.43
N GLY A 221 -9.41 6.52 -9.27
CA GLY A 221 -10.87 6.39 -9.12
C GLY A 221 -11.66 7.40 -9.94
N VAL A 222 -11.25 8.68 -9.94
CA VAL A 222 -11.88 9.74 -10.73
C VAL A 222 -11.76 9.46 -12.23
N VAL A 223 -10.57 9.07 -12.70
CA VAL A 223 -10.36 8.72 -14.12
C VAL A 223 -11.21 7.51 -14.51
N ALA A 224 -11.24 6.46 -13.69
CA ALA A 224 -12.07 5.30 -13.94
C ALA A 224 -13.56 5.64 -13.96
N LEU A 225 -14.05 6.44 -13.00
CA LEU A 225 -15.43 6.89 -12.96
C LEU A 225 -15.79 7.69 -14.22
N ALA A 226 -14.94 8.64 -14.61
CA ALA A 226 -15.14 9.41 -15.84
C ALA A 226 -15.22 8.51 -17.08
N GLN A 227 -14.38 7.48 -17.19
CA GLN A 227 -14.45 6.50 -18.30
C GLN A 227 -15.70 5.61 -18.25
N VAL A 228 -16.24 5.33 -17.06
CA VAL A 228 -17.48 4.57 -16.92
C VAL A 228 -18.69 5.34 -17.47
N VAL A 229 -18.80 6.64 -17.15
CA VAL A 229 -20.01 7.43 -17.40
C VAL A 229 -19.98 8.25 -18.70
N ARG A 230 -18.79 8.60 -19.20
CA ARG A 230 -18.66 9.50 -20.37
C ARG A 230 -19.29 8.90 -21.62
N GLY A 231 -20.19 9.67 -22.23
CA GLY A 231 -20.83 9.32 -23.50
C GLY A 231 -21.88 8.21 -23.40
N LYS A 232 -22.27 7.78 -22.20
CA LYS A 232 -23.28 6.73 -21.99
C LYS A 232 -24.54 7.27 -21.33
N PRO A 233 -25.74 6.84 -21.76
CA PRO A 233 -26.97 7.18 -21.06
C PRO A 233 -26.99 6.54 -19.65
N VAL A 234 -27.68 7.20 -18.71
CA VAL A 234 -27.74 6.82 -17.28
C VAL A 234 -28.21 5.38 -17.06
N ARG A 235 -29.11 4.87 -17.92
CA ARG A 235 -29.61 3.49 -17.87
C ARG A 235 -28.53 2.43 -18.11
N GLU A 236 -27.44 2.78 -18.78
CA GLU A 236 -26.32 1.87 -19.10
C GLU A 236 -25.19 1.94 -18.07
N TRP A 237 -25.36 2.75 -17.02
CA TRP A 237 -24.36 2.86 -15.98
C TRP A 237 -24.31 1.56 -15.14
N PRO A 238 -23.11 1.12 -14.71
CA PRO A 238 -22.95 -0.10 -13.93
C PRO A 238 -23.32 0.15 -12.46
N TRP A 239 -24.60 0.42 -12.20
CA TRP A 239 -25.13 0.89 -10.92
C TRP A 239 -24.70 0.03 -9.72
N ALA A 240 -24.69 -1.30 -9.86
CA ALA A 240 -24.22 -2.18 -8.78
C ALA A 240 -22.78 -1.85 -8.34
N THR A 241 -21.87 -1.59 -9.29
CA THR A 241 -20.49 -1.19 -8.95
C THR A 241 -20.44 0.23 -8.38
N LEU A 242 -21.20 1.17 -8.96
CA LEU A 242 -21.20 2.56 -8.50
C LEU A 242 -21.74 2.69 -7.07
N LEU A 243 -22.85 2.01 -6.77
CA LEU A 243 -23.44 1.92 -5.43
C LEU A 243 -22.51 1.20 -4.46
N GLY A 244 -21.85 0.12 -4.88
CA GLY A 244 -20.85 -0.57 -4.05
C GLY A 244 -19.66 0.31 -3.69
N VAL A 245 -19.12 1.06 -4.66
CA VAL A 245 -18.02 2.02 -4.43
C VAL A 245 -18.47 3.16 -3.51
N ALA A 246 -19.69 3.68 -3.70
CA ALA A 246 -20.25 4.71 -2.84
C ALA A 246 -20.45 4.21 -1.40
N ALA A 247 -20.97 2.99 -1.23
CA ALA A 247 -21.14 2.36 0.08
C ALA A 247 -19.79 2.18 0.79
N VAL A 248 -18.76 1.73 0.08
CA VAL A 248 -17.39 1.68 0.61
C VAL A 248 -16.90 3.06 1.05
N GLY A 249 -17.11 4.09 0.23
CA GLY A 249 -16.75 5.47 0.58
C GLY A 249 -17.44 5.92 1.87
N VAL A 250 -18.74 5.67 2.00
CA VAL A 250 -19.52 5.98 3.21
C VAL A 250 -18.97 5.24 4.43
N VAL A 251 -18.67 3.93 4.30
CA VAL A 251 -18.10 3.14 5.39
C VAL A 251 -16.74 3.71 5.82
N CYS A 252 -15.83 3.96 4.89
CA CYS A 252 -14.50 4.50 5.22
C CYS A 252 -14.57 5.88 5.88
N VAL A 253 -15.43 6.78 5.37
CA VAL A 253 -15.66 8.10 5.98
C VAL A 253 -16.26 7.97 7.37
N ARG A 254 -17.27 7.09 7.55
CA ARG A 254 -17.90 6.89 8.85
C ARG A 254 -16.92 6.36 9.88
N THR A 255 -16.10 5.36 9.54
CA THR A 255 -15.08 4.84 10.45
C THR A 255 -13.99 5.86 10.75
N PHE A 256 -13.62 6.70 9.78
CA PHE A 256 -12.70 7.82 10.03
C PHE A 256 -13.30 8.83 11.02
N LEU A 257 -14.57 9.20 10.85
CA LEU A 257 -15.24 10.14 11.76
C LEU A 257 -15.37 9.60 13.19
N TRP A 258 -15.56 8.29 13.36
CA TRP A 258 -15.54 7.67 14.69
C TRP A 258 -14.17 7.74 15.36
N MET A 259 -13.11 7.48 14.58
CA MET A 259 -11.72 7.50 15.05
C MET A 259 -11.17 8.91 15.28
N ALA A 260 -11.63 9.90 14.52
CA ALA A 260 -11.01 11.23 14.48
C ALA A 260 -10.86 11.92 15.85
N PRO A 261 -11.83 11.88 16.79
CA PRO A 261 -11.66 12.47 18.11
C PRO A 261 -10.52 11.83 18.91
N LEU A 262 -10.41 10.50 18.87
CA LEU A 262 -9.38 9.77 19.60
C LEU A 262 -8.01 9.97 18.97
N ALA A 263 -7.93 9.93 17.63
CA ALA A 263 -6.71 10.28 16.90
C ALA A 263 -6.25 11.69 17.27
N ALA A 264 -7.13 12.70 17.26
CA ALA A 264 -6.76 14.08 17.60
C ALA A 264 -6.12 14.24 18.99
N GLN A 265 -6.51 13.41 19.97
CA GLN A 265 -5.91 13.39 21.30
C GLN A 265 -4.50 12.79 21.29
N THR A 266 -4.30 11.69 20.56
CA THR A 266 -2.98 11.05 20.40
C THR A 266 -2.02 11.89 19.54
N ASP A 267 -2.58 12.66 18.61
CA ASP A 267 -1.89 13.44 17.58
C ASP A 267 -1.15 14.66 18.10
N ALA A 268 -1.65 15.27 19.19
CA ALA A 268 -1.08 16.47 19.79
C ALA A 268 0.36 16.27 20.31
N ALA A 269 0.83 15.03 20.44
CA ALA A 269 2.12 14.68 21.02
C ALA A 269 3.24 14.43 20.00
N THR A 270 3.00 14.48 18.68
CA THR A 270 4.01 14.07 17.67
C THR A 270 4.49 15.23 16.77
N PRO A 271 5.81 15.40 16.55
CA PRO A 271 6.35 16.44 15.67
C PRO A 271 5.85 16.32 14.22
N SER A 272 5.49 17.46 13.61
CA SER A 272 5.13 17.56 12.19
C SER A 272 6.30 18.13 11.39
N ILE A 273 6.46 17.71 10.12
CA ILE A 273 7.42 18.34 9.19
C ILE A 273 7.17 19.84 9.02
N LEU A 274 5.94 20.29 9.29
CA LEU A 274 5.57 21.71 9.25
C LEU A 274 6.38 22.55 10.26
N GLY A 275 7.00 21.92 11.25
CA GLY A 275 7.91 22.58 12.19
C GLY A 275 9.32 22.86 11.63
N GLU A 276 9.68 22.31 10.46
CA GLU A 276 11.01 22.44 9.87
C GLU A 276 10.95 23.13 8.48
N PRO A 277 11.18 24.45 8.40
CA PRO A 277 11.03 25.21 7.15
C PRO A 277 11.87 24.67 5.97
N GLY A 278 13.08 24.16 6.26
CA GLY A 278 13.96 23.57 5.25
C GLY A 278 13.37 22.29 4.63
N THR A 279 12.85 21.39 5.47
CA THR A 279 12.19 20.15 5.06
C THR A 279 10.96 20.44 4.21
N VAL A 280 10.13 21.41 4.62
CA VAL A 280 8.97 21.87 3.84
C VAL A 280 9.37 22.41 2.46
N ALA A 281 10.39 23.26 2.40
CA ALA A 281 10.88 23.82 1.13
C ALA A 281 11.38 22.74 0.17
N VAL A 282 12.11 21.74 0.67
CA VAL A 282 12.58 20.60 -0.12
C VAL A 282 11.41 19.78 -0.66
N VAL A 283 10.46 19.40 0.20
CA VAL A 283 9.30 18.59 -0.19
C VAL A 283 8.44 19.32 -1.22
N LEU A 284 8.12 20.60 -1.01
CA LEU A 284 7.34 21.39 -1.96
C LEU A 284 8.09 21.62 -3.27
N GLY A 285 9.35 22.06 -3.20
CA GLY A 285 10.16 22.34 -4.39
C GLY A 285 10.31 21.12 -5.29
N LEU A 286 10.64 19.97 -4.70
CA LEU A 286 10.76 18.70 -5.43
C LEU A 286 9.41 18.24 -5.98
N SER A 287 8.34 18.35 -5.20
CA SER A 287 7.00 17.95 -5.62
C SER A 287 6.47 18.81 -6.77
N VAL A 288 6.72 20.13 -6.76
CA VAL A 288 6.37 21.05 -7.86
C VAL A 288 7.16 20.71 -9.11
N ALA A 289 8.46 20.48 -8.99
CA ALA A 289 9.31 20.10 -10.12
C ALA A 289 8.84 18.79 -10.77
N VAL A 290 8.53 17.78 -9.96
CA VAL A 290 8.07 16.46 -10.43
C VAL A 290 6.64 16.53 -10.96
N PHE A 291 5.77 17.35 -10.37
CA PHE A 291 4.43 17.62 -10.90
C PHE A 291 4.50 18.24 -12.29
N ALA A 292 5.36 19.25 -12.50
CA ALA A 292 5.58 19.86 -13.81
C ALA A 292 6.17 18.88 -14.83
N LEU A 293 7.12 18.05 -14.40
CA LEU A 293 7.69 16.97 -15.22
C LEU A 293 6.62 15.94 -15.61
N ALA A 294 5.77 15.52 -14.68
CA ALA A 294 4.68 14.59 -14.93
C ALA A 294 3.63 15.17 -15.89
N GLY A 295 3.22 16.42 -15.67
CA GLY A 295 2.22 17.09 -16.51
C GLY A 295 2.70 17.30 -17.96
N ARG A 296 3.99 17.58 -18.17
CA ARG A 296 4.57 17.76 -19.52
C ARG A 296 5.02 16.44 -20.17
N GLY A 297 5.52 15.50 -19.38
CA GLY A 297 6.20 14.29 -19.83
C GLY A 297 5.32 13.04 -19.85
N ALA A 298 4.18 13.03 -19.16
CA ALA A 298 3.27 11.90 -19.07
C ALA A 298 1.80 12.35 -19.30
N ASP A 299 0.98 12.37 -18.25
CA ASP A 299 -0.43 12.72 -18.32
C ASP A 299 -0.94 13.35 -17.01
N GLY A 300 -2.20 13.81 -17.05
CA GLY A 300 -2.86 14.42 -15.89
C GLY A 300 -3.12 13.45 -14.73
N LEU A 301 -3.18 12.14 -14.98
CA LEU A 301 -3.33 11.15 -13.90
C LEU A 301 -2.05 11.11 -13.05
N VAL A 302 -0.88 11.01 -13.70
CA VAL A 302 0.41 10.99 -12.99
C VAL A 302 0.61 12.28 -12.20
N ALA A 303 0.35 13.45 -12.81
CA ALA A 303 0.48 14.73 -12.13
C ALA A 303 -0.47 14.83 -10.92
N ALA A 304 -1.74 14.43 -11.07
CA ALA A 304 -2.68 14.41 -9.95
C ALA A 304 -2.24 13.46 -8.83
N SER A 305 -1.70 12.28 -9.17
CA SER A 305 -1.15 11.34 -8.19
C SER A 305 0.08 11.89 -7.45
N VAL A 306 0.93 12.68 -8.11
CA VAL A 306 2.00 13.44 -7.43
C VAL A 306 1.40 14.41 -6.43
N GLY A 307 0.40 15.20 -6.84
CA GLY A 307 -0.28 16.13 -5.93
C GLY A 307 -0.88 15.45 -4.70
N LEU A 308 -1.57 14.32 -4.89
CA LEU A 308 -2.15 13.54 -3.78
C LEU A 308 -1.08 12.92 -2.88
N GLY A 309 0.02 12.42 -3.44
CA GLY A 309 1.16 11.91 -2.67
C GLY A 309 1.84 13.01 -1.84
N THR A 310 1.95 14.22 -2.38
CA THR A 310 2.42 15.40 -1.65
C THR A 310 1.47 15.77 -0.51
N VAL A 311 0.15 15.79 -0.75
CA VAL A 311 -0.84 16.03 0.32
C VAL A 311 -0.68 14.98 1.43
N LEU A 312 -0.54 13.70 1.09
CA LEU A 312 -0.27 12.64 2.06
C LEU A 312 1.00 12.92 2.86
N ALA A 313 2.08 13.37 2.21
CA ALA A 313 3.32 13.74 2.89
C ALA A 313 3.15 14.88 3.92
N PHE A 314 2.15 15.76 3.77
CA PHE A 314 1.87 16.83 4.73
C PHE A 314 0.96 16.41 5.88
N ILE A 315 0.01 15.51 5.63
CA ILE A 315 -0.98 15.10 6.64
C ILE A 315 -0.55 13.85 7.42
N ASP A 316 0.35 13.04 6.86
CA ASP A 316 0.69 11.71 7.38
C ASP A 316 2.18 11.62 7.74
N THR A 317 2.68 12.48 8.64
CA THR A 317 4.13 12.69 8.84
C THR A 317 4.81 11.76 9.85
N ARG A 318 4.07 10.79 10.42
CA ARG A 318 4.45 10.27 11.75
C ARG A 318 5.22 8.96 11.77
N HIS A 319 5.20 8.15 10.71
CA HIS A 319 5.98 6.92 10.71
C HIS A 319 6.55 6.56 9.34
N TRP A 320 7.71 5.91 9.36
CA TRP A 320 8.52 5.75 8.17
C TRP A 320 7.90 4.85 7.09
N TRP A 321 7.02 3.93 7.47
CA TRP A 321 6.39 2.97 6.57
C TRP A 321 5.29 3.57 5.68
N HIS A 322 4.89 4.81 5.95
CA HIS A 322 3.79 5.47 5.28
C HIS A 322 4.12 5.88 3.82
N ALA A 323 5.41 5.91 3.47
CA ALA A 323 5.89 6.16 2.12
C ALA A 323 5.47 5.09 1.08
N SER A 324 4.97 3.94 1.53
CA SER A 324 4.51 2.84 0.67
C SER A 324 3.49 3.29 -0.39
N ALA A 325 2.67 4.29 -0.07
CA ALA A 325 1.66 4.81 -0.98
C ALA A 325 2.24 5.49 -2.22
N LEU A 326 3.45 6.04 -2.11
CA LEU A 326 4.13 6.71 -3.20
C LEU A 326 4.56 5.75 -4.31
N LEU A 327 4.63 4.45 -4.04
CA LEU A 327 5.00 3.42 -5.01
C LEU A 327 4.01 3.36 -6.19
N LEU A 328 2.75 3.74 -5.99
CA LEU A 328 1.72 3.71 -7.02
C LEU A 328 1.87 4.83 -8.06
N VAL A 329 2.54 5.94 -7.70
CA VAL A 329 2.71 7.10 -8.58
C VAL A 329 3.62 6.81 -9.79
N PRO A 330 4.85 6.27 -9.65
CA PRO A 330 5.67 5.89 -10.79
C PRO A 330 5.06 4.76 -11.63
N LEU A 331 4.19 3.94 -11.05
CA LEU A 331 3.46 2.88 -11.75
C LEU A 331 2.31 3.41 -12.62
N ALA A 332 1.81 4.62 -12.36
CA ALA A 332 0.79 5.27 -13.19
C ALA A 332 1.33 5.75 -14.55
N VAL A 333 2.66 5.86 -14.71
CA VAL A 333 3.29 6.36 -15.94
C VAL A 333 3.04 5.42 -17.11
N GLY A 334 2.28 5.90 -18.10
CA GLY A 334 1.92 5.13 -19.29
C GLY A 334 0.59 4.38 -19.18
N VAL A 335 -0.12 4.48 -18.06
CA VAL A 335 -1.37 3.73 -17.83
C VAL A 335 -2.51 4.23 -18.71
N THR A 336 -2.75 5.54 -18.75
CA THR A 336 -3.87 6.08 -19.55
C THR A 336 -3.43 6.51 -20.95
N ARG A 337 -2.22 7.03 -21.07
CA ARG A 337 -1.64 7.49 -22.33
C ARG A 337 -0.15 7.17 -22.38
N PRO A 338 0.44 6.91 -23.57
CA PRO A 338 1.88 6.80 -23.70
C PRO A 338 2.58 8.06 -23.19
N ALA A 339 3.55 7.89 -22.29
CA ALA A 339 4.34 9.01 -21.80
C ALA A 339 5.32 9.47 -22.89
N ARG A 340 5.52 10.79 -23.03
CA ARG A 340 6.51 11.38 -23.93
C ARG A 340 7.93 11.09 -23.47
N TRP A 341 8.18 11.14 -22.16
CA TRP A 341 9.49 10.92 -21.55
C TRP A 341 9.42 9.87 -20.42
N PRO A 342 9.11 8.60 -20.73
CA PRO A 342 8.83 7.58 -19.72
C PRO A 342 10.00 7.38 -18.76
N THR A 343 11.25 7.39 -19.25
CA THR A 343 12.46 7.27 -18.41
C THR A 343 12.60 8.45 -17.46
N ALA A 344 12.58 9.68 -17.96
CA ALA A 344 12.78 10.87 -17.13
C ALA A 344 11.68 11.02 -16.08
N VAL A 345 10.41 10.81 -16.46
CA VAL A 345 9.28 10.89 -15.51
C VAL A 345 9.40 9.82 -14.43
N ARG A 346 9.68 8.54 -14.78
CA ARG A 346 9.80 7.48 -13.76
C ARG A 346 11.01 7.67 -12.85
N LEU A 347 12.16 8.07 -13.38
CA LEU A 347 13.33 8.34 -12.55
C LEU A 347 13.11 9.54 -11.63
N GLY A 348 12.50 10.61 -12.15
CA GLY A 348 12.10 11.76 -11.33
C GLY A 348 11.15 11.36 -10.21
N LEU A 349 10.17 10.50 -10.49
CA LEU A 349 9.23 9.97 -9.49
C LEU A 349 9.89 9.03 -8.48
N VAL A 350 10.86 8.21 -8.89
CA VAL A 350 11.63 7.36 -7.97
C VAL A 350 12.47 8.22 -7.02
N VAL A 351 13.15 9.24 -7.54
CA VAL A 351 13.91 10.19 -6.72
C VAL A 351 12.98 10.95 -5.78
N TRP A 352 11.87 11.46 -6.29
CA TRP A 352 10.84 12.12 -5.48
C TRP A 352 10.33 11.22 -4.35
N ALA A 353 9.94 9.99 -4.64
CA ALA A 353 9.45 9.07 -3.62
C ALA A 353 10.51 8.75 -2.57
N ALA A 354 11.76 8.50 -2.99
CA ALA A 354 12.86 8.22 -2.08
C ALA A 354 13.23 9.43 -1.19
N VAL A 355 13.26 10.64 -1.76
CA VAL A 355 13.53 11.87 -1.00
C VAL A 355 12.42 12.16 -0.01
N LEU A 356 11.15 12.00 -0.40
CA LEU A 356 10.03 12.14 0.54
C LEU A 356 10.09 11.07 1.63
N GLU A 357 10.41 9.81 1.31
CA GLU A 357 10.63 8.76 2.31
C GLU A 357 11.70 9.16 3.35
N MET A 358 12.78 9.78 2.90
CA MET A 358 13.85 10.25 3.79
C MET A 358 13.47 11.50 4.58
N ALA A 359 12.92 12.52 3.92
CA ALA A 359 12.71 13.84 4.50
C ALA A 359 11.46 13.90 5.39
N VAL A 360 10.39 13.21 5.00
CA VAL A 360 9.10 13.26 5.71
C VAL A 360 9.03 12.12 6.71
N TRP A 361 9.39 10.95 6.23
CA TRP A 361 9.15 9.70 6.93
C TRP A 361 10.40 9.17 7.62
N HIS A 362 11.55 9.84 7.47
CA HIS A 362 12.79 9.46 8.15
C HIS A 362 13.18 8.00 7.85
N GLY A 363 12.78 7.50 6.68
CA GLY A 363 13.04 6.14 6.20
C GLY A 363 14.09 6.12 5.10
N SER A 364 14.40 4.92 4.62
CA SER A 364 15.12 4.75 3.36
C SER A 364 14.81 3.38 2.77
N PRO A 365 14.61 3.27 1.44
CA PRO A 365 14.48 1.98 0.78
C PRO A 365 15.69 1.07 1.02
N LEU A 366 16.89 1.67 1.15
CA LEU A 366 18.14 0.93 1.34
C LEU A 366 18.30 0.37 2.76
N TRP A 367 17.45 0.77 3.71
CA TRP A 367 17.48 0.21 5.05
C TRP A 367 17.14 -1.27 5.06
N LEU A 368 16.50 -1.83 4.04
CA LEU A 368 16.35 -3.28 3.90
C LEU A 368 17.70 -4.00 4.04
N PHE A 369 18.73 -3.53 3.35
CA PHE A 369 20.06 -4.14 3.39
C PHE A 369 20.75 -3.93 4.73
N ARG A 370 20.58 -2.74 5.34
CA ARG A 370 21.09 -2.46 6.69
C ARG A 370 20.45 -3.41 7.72
N ASP A 371 19.13 -3.59 7.62
CA ASP A 371 18.33 -4.38 8.55
C ASP A 371 18.63 -5.89 8.35
N LEU A 372 18.76 -6.35 7.10
CA LEU A 372 19.24 -7.70 6.78
C LEU A 372 20.67 -7.95 7.30
N ASN A 373 21.60 -7.03 7.11
CA ASN A 373 22.97 -7.18 7.62
C ASN A 373 23.00 -7.23 9.15
N ARG A 374 22.15 -6.45 9.84
CA ARG A 374 21.99 -6.56 11.30
C ARG A 374 21.41 -7.92 11.70
N PHE A 375 20.39 -8.38 10.99
CA PHE A 375 19.77 -9.69 11.20
C PHE A 375 20.77 -10.84 11.03
N LEU A 376 21.56 -10.83 9.94
CA LEU A 376 22.56 -11.86 9.66
C LEU A 376 23.71 -11.91 10.68
N ARG A 377 23.90 -10.87 11.50
CA ARG A 377 24.85 -10.88 12.62
C ARG A 377 24.28 -11.49 13.90
N MET A 378 22.97 -11.70 13.95
CA MET A 378 22.27 -12.34 15.07
C MET A 378 22.01 -13.84 14.83
N VAL A 379 22.01 -14.28 13.57
CA VAL A 379 22.08 -15.70 13.16
C VAL A 379 23.49 -16.22 13.42
#